data_AF-A0A1Y2MJB6-F1
#
_entry.id   AF-A0A1Y2MJB6-F1
#
_cell.length_a   1.000
_cell.length_b   1.000
_cell.length_c   1.000
_cell.angle_alpha   90.00
_cell.angle_beta   90.00
_cell.angle_gamma   90.00
#
_symmetry.space_group_name_H-M   'P 1'
#
loop_
_entity.id
_entity.type
_entity.pdbx_description
1 polymer ?
#
loop_
_entity_poly.entity_id
_entity_poly.type
_entity_poly.pdbx_seq_one_letter_code
_entity_poly.pdbx_strand_id
1 'polypeptide(L)'
;MSAPAVNAVYADSRSLFLDVVVAGLDRTTAALSGLHAHHPATAAERAAHAHRLAELHRRRARWWAVLERSAADRLETHRVHRLAVIAARAAADDGVRFWLDAARSWEAIADRERTGRGAVA
;
A
#
# COMPACT_ATOMS: atom_id res chain seq x y z
N MET A 1 25.27 -20.11 34.64
CA MET A 1 23.84 -19.83 34.38
C MET A 1 23.70 -18.33 34.14
N SER A 2 23.81 -17.87 32.89
CA SER A 2 23.61 -16.46 32.51
C SER A 2 23.21 -16.41 31.04
N ALA A 3 21.92 -16.18 30.78
CA ALA A 3 21.41 -15.69 29.50
C ALA A 3 20.04 -14.95 29.59
N PRO A 4 19.69 -14.19 30.66
CA PRO A 4 18.44 -13.42 30.64
C PRO A 4 18.52 -12.13 29.79
N ALA A 5 19.69 -11.51 29.68
CA ALA A 5 19.83 -10.19 29.07
C ALA A 5 19.68 -10.18 27.53
N VAL A 6 20.16 -11.24 26.84
CA VAL A 6 20.10 -11.32 25.37
C VAL A 6 18.65 -11.48 24.90
N ASN A 7 17.84 -12.27 25.61
CA ASN A 7 16.42 -12.45 25.29
C ASN A 7 15.61 -11.15 25.43
N ALA A 8 15.94 -10.29 26.39
CA ALA A 8 15.25 -9.02 26.60
C ALA A 8 15.49 -8.03 25.46
N VAL A 9 16.75 -7.89 25.00
CA VAL A 9 17.11 -6.98 23.89
C VAL A 9 16.47 -7.42 22.56
N TYR A 10 16.40 -8.73 22.33
CA TYR A 10 15.69 -9.29 21.16
C TYR A 10 14.17 -9.05 21.23
N ALA A 11 13.57 -9.19 22.42
CA ALA A 11 12.14 -8.94 22.60
C ALA A 11 11.77 -7.45 22.42
N ASP A 12 12.62 -6.55 22.92
CA ASP A 12 12.45 -5.09 22.79
C ASP A 12 12.60 -4.62 21.34
N SER A 13 13.67 -5.05 20.66
CA SER A 13 13.88 -4.79 19.24
C SER A 13 12.73 -5.32 18.37
N ARG A 14 12.12 -6.45 18.78
CA ARG A 14 10.96 -7.05 18.11
C ARG A 14 9.69 -6.23 18.30
N SER A 15 9.47 -5.69 19.50
CA SER A 15 8.34 -4.79 19.77
C SER A 15 8.44 -3.57 18.87
N LEU A 16 9.60 -2.91 18.88
CA LEU A 16 9.88 -1.73 18.06
C LEU A 16 9.67 -2.00 16.56
N PHE A 17 10.10 -3.15 16.06
CA PHE A 17 9.86 -3.54 14.66
C PHE A 17 8.36 -3.64 14.33
N LEU A 18 7.57 -4.33 15.17
CA LEU A 18 6.14 -4.48 14.95
C LEU A 18 5.42 -3.13 15.05
N ASP A 19 5.80 -2.29 16.00
CA ASP A 19 5.24 -0.95 16.19
C ASP A 19 5.48 -0.06 14.95
N VAL A 20 6.67 -0.13 14.34
CA VAL A 20 6.99 0.58 13.10
C VAL A 20 6.12 0.10 11.93
N VAL A 21 5.94 -1.22 11.79
CA VAL A 21 5.11 -1.80 10.72
C VAL A 21 3.64 -1.41 10.90
N VAL A 22 3.11 -1.52 12.11
CA VAL A 22 1.72 -1.11 12.44
C VAL A 22 1.54 0.37 12.15
N ALA A 23 2.43 1.24 12.65
CA ALA A 23 2.35 2.66 12.39
C ALA A 23 2.44 2.99 10.88
N GLY A 24 3.20 2.21 10.12
CA GLY A 24 3.27 2.32 8.66
C GLY A 24 1.95 1.95 7.97
N LEU A 25 1.35 0.83 8.38
CA LEU A 25 0.06 0.37 7.87
C LEU A 25 -1.06 1.36 8.22
N ASP A 26 -1.12 1.87 9.45
CA ASP A 26 -2.10 2.85 9.89
C ASP A 26 -2.00 4.15 9.10
N ARG A 27 -0.79 4.70 8.94
CA ARG A 27 -0.55 5.90 8.13
C ARG A 27 -1.00 5.71 6.69
N THR A 28 -0.68 4.57 6.07
CA THR A 28 -1.13 4.30 4.69
C THR A 28 -2.64 4.10 4.59
N THR A 29 -3.26 3.50 5.59
CA THR A 29 -4.71 3.29 5.63
C THR A 29 -5.44 4.62 5.78
N ALA A 30 -5.00 5.48 6.70
CA ALA A 30 -5.55 6.84 6.86
C ALA A 30 -5.39 7.66 5.58
N ALA A 31 -4.23 7.60 4.92
CA ALA A 31 -4.01 8.30 3.66
C ALA A 31 -4.91 7.78 2.52
N LEU A 32 -5.11 6.46 2.43
CA LEU A 32 -6.04 5.86 1.47
C LEU A 32 -7.48 6.31 1.74
N SER A 33 -7.93 6.29 2.99
CA SER A 33 -9.27 6.75 3.37
C SER A 33 -9.47 8.23 3.02
N GLY A 34 -8.49 9.08 3.34
CA GLY A 34 -8.54 10.51 2.99
C GLY A 34 -8.56 10.74 1.48
N LEU A 35 -7.78 9.98 0.72
CA LEU A 35 -7.74 10.13 -0.73
C LEU A 35 -9.02 9.61 -1.41
N HIS A 36 -9.61 8.51 -0.93
CA HIS A 36 -10.91 8.01 -1.44
C HIS A 36 -12.07 8.97 -1.17
N ALA A 37 -12.01 9.78 -0.11
CA ALA A 37 -13.01 10.81 0.15
C ALA A 37 -12.95 11.96 -0.87
N HIS A 38 -11.82 12.15 -1.56
CA HIS A 38 -11.68 13.16 -2.60
C HIS A 38 -12.27 12.70 -3.93
N HIS A 39 -13.09 13.56 -4.53
CA HIS A 39 -13.78 13.30 -5.80
C HIS A 39 -13.22 14.20 -6.91
N PRO A 40 -12.29 13.71 -7.75
CA PRO A 40 -11.73 14.49 -8.86
C PRO A 40 -12.80 14.84 -9.91
N ALA A 41 -12.77 16.06 -10.43
CA ALA A 41 -13.79 16.59 -11.34
C ALA A 41 -13.43 16.34 -12.81
N THR A 42 -12.16 16.48 -13.18
CA THR A 42 -11.69 16.36 -14.57
C THR A 42 -11.02 15.01 -14.85
N ALA A 43 -10.90 14.63 -16.13
CA ALA A 43 -10.17 13.42 -16.52
C ALA A 43 -8.69 13.49 -16.10
N ALA A 44 -8.04 14.65 -16.22
CA ALA A 44 -6.67 14.85 -15.77
C ALA A 44 -6.52 14.70 -14.25
N GLU A 45 -7.46 15.24 -13.47
CA GLU A 45 -7.49 15.06 -12.01
C GLU A 45 -7.74 13.60 -11.63
N ARG A 46 -8.62 12.89 -12.34
CA ARG A 46 -8.88 11.46 -12.13
C ARG A 46 -7.64 10.61 -12.39
N ALA A 47 -6.88 10.91 -13.44
CA ALA A 47 -5.60 10.27 -13.72
C ALA A 47 -4.59 10.50 -12.58
N ALA A 48 -4.40 11.75 -12.16
CA ALA A 48 -3.50 12.08 -11.06
C ALA A 48 -3.92 11.43 -9.72
N HIS A 49 -5.22 11.38 -9.46
CA HIS A 49 -5.80 10.73 -8.29
C HIS A 49 -5.56 9.22 -8.28
N ALA A 50 -5.79 8.56 -9.42
CA ALA A 50 -5.50 7.13 -9.59
C ALA A 50 -4.01 6.82 -9.40
N HIS A 51 -3.09 7.64 -9.92
CA HIS A 51 -1.64 7.49 -9.66
C HIS A 51 -1.30 7.56 -8.17
N ARG A 52 -1.87 8.52 -7.44
CA ARG A 52 -1.65 8.65 -5.99
C ARG A 52 -2.20 7.43 -5.23
N LEU A 53 -3.37 6.91 -5.62
CA LEU A 53 -3.91 5.68 -5.03
C LEU A 53 -3.00 4.48 -5.30
N ALA A 54 -2.50 4.32 -6.53
CA ALA A 54 -1.54 3.26 -6.86
C ALA A 54 -0.26 3.37 -6.01
N GLU A 55 0.25 4.57 -5.78
CA GLU A 55 1.42 4.79 -4.92
C GLU A 55 1.15 4.36 -3.48
N LEU A 56 0.00 4.74 -2.90
CA LEU A 56 -0.36 4.37 -1.54
C LEU A 56 -0.56 2.86 -1.39
N HIS A 57 -1.18 2.21 -2.37
CA HIS A 57 -1.28 0.74 -2.42
C HIS A 57 0.10 0.08 -2.50
N ARG A 58 1.05 0.64 -3.26
CA ARG A 58 2.43 0.14 -3.33
C ARG A 58 3.15 0.28 -1.98
N ARG A 59 2.95 1.40 -1.28
CA ARG A 59 3.50 1.60 0.08
C ARG A 59 2.89 0.58 1.06
N ARG A 60 1.58 0.34 0.99
CA ARG A 60 0.89 -0.66 1.81
C ARG A 60 1.40 -2.08 1.54
N ALA A 61 1.60 -2.45 0.27
CA ALA A 61 2.16 -3.74 -0.12
C ALA A 61 3.57 -3.95 0.45
N ARG A 62 4.41 -2.90 0.46
CA ARG A 62 5.76 -2.95 1.06
C ARG A 62 5.71 -3.22 2.56
N TRP A 63 4.80 -2.58 3.31
CA TRP A 63 4.64 -2.85 4.74
C TRP A 63 4.19 -4.29 5.01
N TRP A 64 3.25 -4.82 4.21
CA TRP A 64 2.86 -6.22 4.31
C TRP A 64 4.00 -7.18 3.96
N ALA A 65 4.83 -6.87 2.97
CA ALA A 65 5.99 -7.69 2.61
C ALA A 65 7.05 -7.72 3.74
N VAL A 66 7.23 -6.61 4.47
CA VAL A 66 8.09 -6.57 5.66
C VAL A 66 7.54 -7.50 6.74
N LEU A 67 6.23 -7.47 6.99
CA LEU A 67 5.58 -8.34 7.97
C LEU A 67 5.63 -9.82 7.55
N GLU A 68 5.41 -10.11 6.26
CA GLU A 68 5.45 -11.45 5.69
C GLU A 68 6.82 -12.10 5.90
N ARG A 69 7.90 -11.37 5.59
CA ARG A 69 9.27 -11.83 5.81
C ARG A 69 9.52 -12.13 7.29
N SER A 70 9.11 -11.22 8.19
CA SER A 70 9.24 -11.45 9.62
C SER A 70 8.38 -12.62 10.14
N ALA A 71 7.26 -12.93 9.50
CA ALA A 71 6.40 -14.05 9.89
C ALA A 71 6.91 -15.39 9.37
N ALA A 72 7.59 -15.40 8.21
CA ALA A 72 8.23 -16.59 7.64
C ALA A 72 9.39 -17.09 8.51
N ASP A 73 10.15 -16.16 9.10
CA ASP A 73 11.30 -16.48 9.97
C ASP A 73 10.90 -17.00 11.37
N ARG A 74 9.59 -17.08 11.67
CA ARG A 74 9.06 -17.47 12.99
C ARG A 74 8.31 -18.79 12.92
N LEU A 75 8.91 -19.84 13.47
CA LEU A 75 8.33 -21.19 13.56
C LEU A 75 6.99 -21.25 14.34
N GLU A 76 6.75 -20.30 15.25
CA GLU A 76 5.56 -20.28 16.12
C GLU A 76 4.37 -19.49 15.54
N THR A 77 4.52 -18.81 14.40
CA THR A 77 3.42 -18.01 13.84
C THR A 77 2.33 -18.94 13.29
N HIS A 78 1.13 -18.84 13.85
CA HIS A 78 0.00 -19.65 13.40
C HIS A 78 -0.25 -19.47 11.88
N ARG A 79 -0.54 -20.58 11.18
CA ARG A 79 -0.69 -20.62 9.72
C ARG A 79 -1.71 -19.60 9.20
N VAL A 80 -2.81 -19.38 9.91
CA VAL A 80 -3.84 -18.42 9.53
C VAL A 80 -3.29 -16.98 9.49
N HIS A 81 -2.44 -16.60 10.43
CA HIS A 81 -1.83 -15.26 10.42
C HIS A 81 -0.92 -15.07 9.20
N ARG A 82 -0.11 -16.07 8.86
CA ARG A 82 0.74 -16.02 7.66
C ARG A 82 -0.09 -15.87 6.38
N LEU A 83 -1.17 -16.65 6.25
CA LEU A 83 -2.08 -16.55 5.10
C LEU A 83 -2.76 -15.19 5.03
N ALA A 84 -3.18 -14.61 6.17
CA ALA A 84 -3.77 -13.29 6.20
C ALA A 84 -2.80 -12.20 5.73
N VAL A 85 -1.53 -12.27 6.13
CA VAL A 85 -0.49 -11.32 5.68
C VAL A 85 -0.24 -11.45 4.18
N ILE A 86 -0.11 -12.67 3.66
CA ILE A 86 0.04 -12.93 2.23
C ILE A 86 -1.15 -12.40 1.44
N ALA A 87 -2.37 -12.68 1.89
CA ALA A 87 -3.59 -12.19 1.24
C ALA A 87 -3.67 -10.66 1.26
N ALA A 88 -3.32 -10.02 2.38
CA ALA A 88 -3.32 -8.58 2.50
C ALA A 88 -2.28 -7.90 1.59
N ARG A 89 -1.10 -8.52 1.42
CA ARG A 89 -0.11 -8.08 0.44
C ARG A 89 -0.64 -8.21 -0.99
N ALA A 90 -1.17 -9.39 -1.35
CA ALA A 90 -1.71 -9.65 -2.68
C ALA A 90 -2.81 -8.66 -3.04
N ALA A 91 -3.74 -8.38 -2.11
CA ALA A 91 -4.79 -7.39 -2.29
C ALA A 91 -4.24 -5.96 -2.49
N ALA A 92 -3.15 -5.60 -1.80
CA ALA A 92 -2.49 -4.32 -2.03
C ALA A 92 -1.86 -4.26 -3.44
N ASP A 93 -1.21 -5.33 -3.89
CA ASP A 93 -0.64 -5.44 -5.24
C ASP A 93 -1.72 -5.43 -6.35
N ASP A 94 -2.88 -6.07 -6.11
CA ASP A 94 -4.06 -5.96 -6.98
C ASP A 94 -4.52 -4.50 -7.08
N GLY A 95 -4.59 -3.80 -5.94
CA GLY A 95 -4.93 -2.37 -5.91
C GLY A 95 -3.95 -1.51 -6.72
N VAL A 96 -2.64 -1.80 -6.68
CA VAL A 96 -1.65 -1.10 -7.52
C VAL A 96 -1.99 -1.28 -8.99
N ARG A 97 -2.23 -2.53 -9.44
CA ARG A 97 -2.56 -2.83 -10.84
C ARG A 97 -3.82 -2.11 -11.29
N PHE A 98 -4.90 -2.26 -10.51
CA PHE A 98 -6.18 -1.63 -10.77
C PHE A 98 -6.06 -0.11 -10.95
N TRP A 99 -5.38 0.58 -10.02
CA TRP A 99 -5.28 2.03 -10.08
C TRP A 99 -4.34 2.52 -11.19
N LEU A 100 -3.31 1.76 -11.57
CA LEU A 100 -2.49 2.08 -12.74
C LEU A 100 -3.25 1.90 -14.05
N ASP A 101 -4.08 0.86 -14.16
CA ASP A 101 -4.97 0.69 -15.30
C ASP A 101 -5.97 1.86 -15.41
N ALA A 102 -6.59 2.21 -14.28
CA ALA A 102 -7.50 3.35 -14.21
C ALA A 102 -6.81 4.67 -14.60
N ALA A 103 -5.58 4.91 -14.13
CA ALA A 103 -4.81 6.10 -14.48
C ALA A 103 -4.61 6.20 -16.00
N ARG A 104 -4.16 5.11 -16.65
CA ARG A 104 -4.00 5.06 -18.11
C ARG A 104 -5.29 5.33 -18.86
N SER A 105 -6.41 4.77 -18.39
CA SER A 105 -7.72 5.02 -19.01
C SER A 105 -8.11 6.50 -18.94
N TRP A 106 -7.90 7.16 -17.80
CA TRP A 106 -8.22 8.58 -17.63
C TRP A 106 -7.27 9.49 -18.41
N GLU A 107 -5.99 9.16 -18.51
CA GLU A 107 -5.02 9.85 -19.37
C GLU A 107 -5.46 9.83 -20.83
N ALA A 108 -5.85 8.65 -21.34
CA ALA A 108 -6.33 8.51 -22.70
C ALA A 108 -7.63 9.30 -22.97
N ILE A 109 -8.45 9.56 -21.95
CA ILE A 109 -9.63 10.43 -22.07
C ILE A 109 -9.19 11.89 -22.08
N ALA A 110 -8.33 12.31 -21.15
CA ALA A 110 -7.83 13.67 -21.06
C ALA A 110 -7.10 14.10 -22.34
N ASP A 111 -6.35 13.19 -22.96
CA ASP A 111 -5.66 13.44 -24.23
C ASP A 111 -6.63 13.66 -25.38
N ARG A 112 -7.70 12.85 -25.46
CA ARG A 112 -8.77 13.04 -26.46
C ARG A 112 -9.49 14.38 -26.29
N GLU A 113 -9.79 14.78 -25.06
CA GLU A 113 -10.41 16.07 -24.76
C GLU A 113 -9.52 17.27 -25.12
N ARG A 114 -8.20 17.10 -25.03
CA ARG A 114 -7.22 18.13 -25.41
C ARG A 114 -7.12 18.25 -26.93
N THR A 115 -6.97 17.12 -27.62
CA THR A 115 -6.87 17.07 -29.09
C THR A 115 -8.15 17.54 -29.77
N GLY A 116 -9.32 17.15 -29.24
CA GLY A 116 -10.62 17.59 -29.76
C GLY A 116 -10.85 19.10 -29.60
N ARG A 117 -10.29 19.75 -28.58
CA ARG A 117 -10.34 21.21 -28.41
C ARG A 117 -9.38 21.95 -29.34
N GLY A 118 -8.23 21.36 -29.66
CA GLY A 118 -7.26 21.96 -30.58
C GLY A 118 -7.66 21.93 -32.06
N ALA A 119 -8.64 21.10 -32.43
CA ALA A 119 -9.12 20.97 -33.81
C ALA A 119 -10.25 21.96 -34.19
N VAL A 120 -10.76 22.74 -33.21
CA VAL A 120 -11.89 23.68 -33.39
C VAL A 120 -11.44 25.15 -33.26
N ALA A 121 -10.13 25.40 -33.17
CA ALA A 121 -9.52 26.73 -33.13
C ALA A 121 -8.78 27.01 -34.45
#